data_AF-A0A0L0RW10-F1
#
_entry.id   AF-A0A0L0RW10-F1
#
_cell.length_a   1.000
_cell.length_b   1.000
_cell.length_c   1.000
_cell.angle_alpha   90.00
_cell.angle_beta   90.00
_cell.angle_gamma   90.00
#
_symmetry.space_group_name_H-M   'P 1'
#
loop_
_entity.id
_entity.type
_entity.pdbx_description
1 polymer ?
#
loop_
_entity_poly.entity_id
_entity_poly.type
_entity_poly.pdbx_seq_one_letter_code
_entity_poly.pdbx_strand_id
1 'polypeptide(L)'
;MPMPSIGCGSRIKRSTDNFRCNTASLACFLANSCLVSRITGIDVDKSALDDADRVLSPQPNDFDRLLERPLAMDLIHGSILDHHPELHGVDAIVLSEVNEHLDPPDLEQLPEALFAMCAPKLVIVSTPNVEFNVHFPDWRPGVMRDADHRFEWTLAEFESCCTMQAMLAKAFWDTPPTPRHGDWDNDVEGDAGR
;
A
#
# COMPACT_ATOMS: atom_id res chain seq x y z
N MET A 1 -18.52 -5.18 -16.01
CA MET A 1 -18.19 -4.27 -14.91
C MET A 1 -16.68 -4.06 -14.91
N PRO A 2 -16.16 -2.83 -14.74
CA PRO A 2 -14.73 -2.64 -14.55
C PRO A 2 -14.28 -3.36 -13.27
N MET A 3 -13.15 -4.08 -13.35
CA MET A 3 -12.55 -4.81 -12.21
C MET A 3 -11.70 -3.84 -11.37
N PRO A 4 -11.49 -4.14 -10.08
CA PRO A 4 -10.73 -3.26 -9.21
C PRO A 4 -9.23 -3.20 -9.55
N SER A 5 -8.64 -1.99 -9.51
CA SER A 5 -7.21 -1.71 -9.49
C SER A 5 -6.71 -1.69 -8.04
N ILE A 6 -5.63 -2.42 -7.73
CA ILE A 6 -5.04 -2.39 -6.39
C ILE A 6 -3.72 -1.62 -6.48
N GLY A 7 -3.62 -0.50 -5.77
CA GLY A 7 -2.35 0.19 -5.56
C GLY A 7 -1.67 -0.40 -4.33
N CYS A 8 -0.66 -1.24 -4.48
CA CYS A 8 0.03 -1.84 -3.34
C CYS A 8 1.15 -0.90 -2.83
N GLY A 9 0.88 -0.14 -1.77
CA GLY A 9 1.90 0.60 -1.05
C GLY A 9 2.68 -0.31 -0.10
N SER A 10 3.63 -1.09 -0.60
CA SER A 10 4.37 -2.03 0.23
C SER A 10 5.84 -1.64 0.35
N ARG A 11 6.25 -1.12 1.50
CA ARG A 11 7.66 -1.10 1.90
C ARG A 11 8.12 -2.53 2.14
N ILE A 12 9.22 -2.89 1.52
CA ILE A 12 9.77 -4.21 1.39
C ILE A 12 10.99 -4.23 2.30
N LYS A 13 10.91 -5.13 3.27
CA LYS A 13 12.05 -5.49 4.08
C LYS A 13 13.24 -5.98 3.25
N ARG A 14 14.41 -5.49 3.62
CA ARG A 14 15.61 -6.31 3.70
C ARG A 14 15.59 -7.01 5.07
N SER A 15 14.98 -8.20 5.14
CA SER A 15 15.17 -9.10 6.29
C SER A 15 16.50 -9.81 6.14
N THR A 16 17.33 -9.80 7.17
CA THR A 16 18.57 -10.59 7.24
C THR A 16 18.32 -12.10 7.38
N ASP A 17 17.05 -12.53 7.45
CA ASP A 17 16.66 -13.93 7.50
C ASP A 17 15.74 -14.28 6.32
N ASN A 18 16.35 -14.67 5.21
CA ASN A 18 15.84 -15.59 4.17
C ASN A 18 14.40 -15.46 3.62
N PHE A 19 13.68 -14.36 3.84
CA PHE A 19 12.35 -14.12 3.27
C PHE A 19 12.34 -12.89 2.35
N ARG A 20 11.83 -13.18 1.16
CA ARG A 20 11.78 -12.33 -0.03
C ARG A 20 10.99 -11.05 0.22
N CYS A 21 11.17 -10.14 -0.72
CA CYS A 21 10.37 -8.95 -0.91
C CYS A 21 8.85 -9.16 -0.67
N ASN A 22 8.25 -8.43 0.28
CA ASN A 22 6.81 -8.53 0.61
C ASN A 22 5.92 -8.15 -0.59
N THR A 23 6.31 -7.12 -1.36
CA THR A 23 5.62 -6.73 -2.61
C THR A 23 5.60 -7.86 -3.61
N ALA A 24 6.74 -8.54 -3.85
CA ALA A 24 6.82 -9.63 -4.80
C ALA A 24 6.01 -10.84 -4.33
N SER A 25 6.03 -11.14 -3.04
CA SER A 25 5.28 -12.27 -2.48
C SER A 25 3.76 -12.05 -2.59
N LEU A 26 3.28 -10.86 -2.21
CA LEU A 26 1.88 -10.49 -2.34
C LEU A 26 1.46 -10.35 -3.82
N ALA A 27 2.29 -9.72 -4.65
CA ALA A 27 2.02 -9.58 -6.07
C ALA A 27 1.97 -10.94 -6.78
N CYS A 28 2.88 -11.89 -6.47
CA CYS A 28 2.79 -13.26 -6.97
C CYS A 28 1.49 -13.95 -6.54
N PHE A 29 1.07 -13.78 -5.28
CA PHE A 29 -0.20 -14.33 -4.80
C PHE A 29 -1.40 -13.75 -5.58
N LEU A 30 -1.44 -12.43 -5.74
CA LEU A 30 -2.52 -11.73 -6.45
C LEU A 30 -2.48 -11.97 -7.97
N ALA A 31 -1.30 -12.19 -8.55
CA ALA A 31 -1.14 -12.48 -9.97
C ALA A 31 -1.78 -13.81 -10.40
N ASN A 32 -1.89 -14.73 -9.45
CA ASN A 32 -2.62 -15.98 -9.64
C ASN A 32 -4.15 -15.81 -9.46
N SER A 33 -4.62 -14.61 -9.11
CA SER A 33 -6.05 -14.29 -9.04
C SER A 33 -6.53 -13.64 -10.34
N CYS A 34 -7.72 -14.01 -10.82
CA CYS A 34 -8.37 -13.33 -11.95
C CYS A 34 -9.10 -12.03 -11.55
N LEU A 35 -8.88 -11.56 -10.32
CA LEU A 35 -9.63 -10.47 -9.68
C LEU A 35 -8.96 -9.10 -9.82
N VAL A 36 -7.67 -9.08 -10.17
CA VAL A 36 -6.85 -7.86 -10.23
C VAL A 36 -6.30 -7.69 -11.64
N SER A 37 -6.42 -6.49 -12.20
CA SER A 37 -5.89 -6.17 -13.53
C SER A 37 -4.64 -5.30 -13.50
N ARG A 38 -4.34 -4.66 -12.36
CA ARG A 38 -3.15 -3.84 -12.16
C ARG A 38 -2.67 -3.92 -10.72
N ILE A 39 -1.36 -4.07 -10.55
CA ILE A 39 -0.65 -3.99 -9.27
C ILE A 39 0.46 -2.96 -9.42
N THR A 40 0.48 -1.95 -8.56
CA THR A 40 1.61 -1.01 -8.46
C THR A 40 2.30 -1.24 -7.13
N GLY A 41 3.61 -1.52 -7.13
CA GLY A 41 4.42 -1.66 -5.93
C GLY A 41 5.32 -0.44 -5.74
N ILE A 42 5.42 0.09 -4.52
CA ILE A 42 6.28 1.25 -4.18
C ILE A 42 7.26 0.86 -3.08
N ASP A 43 8.55 1.14 -3.26
CA ASP A 43 9.55 0.91 -2.23
C ASP A 43 10.65 1.96 -2.13
N VAL A 44 11.22 2.14 -0.94
CA VAL A 44 12.41 2.95 -0.72
C VAL A 44 13.72 2.18 -0.96
N ASP A 45 13.73 0.85 -0.79
CA ASP A 45 14.87 -0.04 -1.10
C ASP A 45 14.85 -0.48 -2.56
N LYS A 46 15.71 0.17 -3.35
CA LYS A 46 15.90 -0.17 -4.76
C LYS A 46 16.31 -1.63 -4.99
N SER A 47 17.13 -2.20 -4.11
CA SER A 47 17.55 -3.60 -4.27
C SER A 47 16.37 -4.56 -4.16
N ALA A 48 15.41 -4.23 -3.31
CA ALA A 48 14.21 -5.02 -3.14
C ALA A 48 13.27 -4.93 -4.36
N LEU A 49 13.23 -3.77 -5.02
CA LEU A 49 12.53 -3.58 -6.29
C LEU A 49 13.20 -4.35 -7.42
N ASP A 50 14.53 -4.32 -7.51
CA ASP A 50 15.27 -5.10 -8.52
C ASP A 50 15.01 -6.61 -8.36
N ASP A 51 14.93 -7.09 -7.11
CA ASP A 51 14.55 -8.47 -6.82
C ASP A 51 13.08 -8.77 -7.16
N ALA A 52 12.18 -7.83 -6.89
CA ALA A 52 10.77 -7.95 -7.25
C ALA A 52 10.59 -8.03 -8.77
N ASP A 53 11.24 -7.13 -9.53
CA ASP A 53 11.20 -7.10 -10.98
C ASP A 53 11.65 -8.43 -11.57
N ARG A 54 12.75 -8.98 -11.06
CA ARG A 54 13.26 -10.29 -11.48
C ARG A 54 12.28 -11.43 -11.23
N VAL A 55 11.55 -11.41 -10.11
CA VAL A 55 10.61 -12.47 -9.72
C VAL A 55 9.26 -12.33 -10.42
N LEU A 56 8.81 -11.10 -10.65
CA LEU A 56 7.50 -10.78 -11.22
C LEU A 56 7.51 -10.70 -12.74
N SER A 57 8.69 -10.53 -13.35
CA SER A 57 8.84 -10.55 -14.80
C SER A 57 8.37 -11.89 -15.39
N PRO A 58 7.61 -11.87 -16.51
CA PRO A 58 7.20 -13.08 -17.21
C PRO A 58 8.40 -13.97 -17.55
N GLN A 59 8.34 -15.22 -17.12
CA GLN A 59 9.34 -16.23 -17.42
C GLN A 59 9.01 -16.92 -18.75
N PRO A 60 9.99 -17.52 -19.44
CA PRO A 60 9.74 -18.23 -20.71
C PRO A 60 8.61 -19.27 -20.65
N ASN A 61 8.45 -19.92 -19.49
CA ASN A 61 7.44 -20.96 -19.28
C ASN A 61 6.02 -20.38 -19.05
N ASP A 62 5.89 -19.10 -18.73
CA ASP A 62 4.59 -18.45 -18.52
C ASP A 62 3.84 -18.26 -19.85
N PHE A 63 4.56 -18.24 -20.97
CA PHE A 63 3.96 -18.18 -22.31
C PHE A 63 3.21 -19.46 -22.69
N ASP A 64 3.46 -20.59 -22.01
CA ASP A 64 2.69 -21.84 -22.21
C ASP A 64 1.33 -21.80 -21.49
N ARG A 65 1.17 -20.88 -20.53
CA ARG A 65 -0.04 -20.71 -19.70
C ARG A 65 -0.35 -19.23 -19.51
N LEU A 66 -0.72 -18.58 -20.62
CA LEU A 66 -1.15 -17.19 -20.60
C LEU A 66 -2.35 -17.00 -19.67
N LEU A 67 -2.31 -15.93 -18.89
CA LEU A 67 -3.46 -15.45 -18.13
C LEU A 67 -4.61 -15.14 -19.10
N GLU A 68 -5.84 -15.49 -18.72
CA GLU A 68 -7.04 -15.18 -19.52
C GLU A 68 -7.21 -13.67 -19.74
N ARG A 69 -6.61 -12.85 -18.87
CA ARG A 69 -6.61 -11.38 -18.94
C ARG A 69 -5.22 -10.84 -18.63
N PRO A 70 -4.77 -9.77 -19.32
CA PRO A 70 -3.50 -9.12 -19.00
C PRO A 70 -3.51 -8.57 -17.57
N LEU A 71 -2.44 -8.83 -16.84
CA LEU A 71 -2.12 -8.20 -15.56
C LEU A 71 -0.99 -7.20 -15.80
N ALA A 72 -1.23 -5.93 -15.47
CA ALA A 72 -0.18 -4.91 -15.48
C ALA A 72 0.51 -4.86 -14.11
N MET A 73 1.85 -4.82 -14.12
CA MET A 73 2.64 -4.59 -12.91
C MET A 73 3.57 -3.40 -13.11
N ASP A 74 3.54 -2.47 -12.16
CA ASP A 74 4.43 -1.32 -12.11
C ASP A 74 5.19 -1.32 -10.79
N LEU A 75 6.48 -0.98 -10.83
CA LEU A 75 7.35 -0.86 -9.66
C LEU A 75 7.92 0.56 -9.60
N ILE A 76 7.77 1.22 -8.46
CA ILE A 76 8.16 2.61 -8.22
C ILE A 76 9.18 2.65 -7.09
N HIS A 77 10.31 3.31 -7.34
CA HIS A 77 11.28 3.62 -6.31
C HIS A 77 10.93 4.96 -5.64
N GLY A 78 10.41 4.90 -4.41
CA GLY A 78 9.95 6.07 -3.65
C GLY A 78 9.33 5.70 -2.31
N SER A 79 8.95 6.70 -1.51
CA SER A 79 8.20 6.49 -0.27
C SER A 79 6.69 6.48 -0.55
N ILE A 80 5.92 5.68 0.19
CA ILE A 80 4.45 5.76 0.16
C ILE A 80 3.91 7.12 0.63
N LEU A 81 4.73 7.89 1.34
CA LEU A 81 4.41 9.24 1.79
C LEU A 81 4.58 10.30 0.68
N ASP A 82 5.29 9.97 -0.39
CA ASP A 82 5.46 10.85 -1.53
C ASP A 82 4.17 10.89 -2.38
N HIS A 83 4.01 11.94 -3.18
CA HIS A 83 2.86 12.06 -4.07
C HIS A 83 3.05 11.20 -5.32
N HIS A 84 2.19 10.18 -5.48
CA HIS A 84 2.14 9.27 -6.63
C HIS A 84 0.83 9.42 -7.39
N PRO A 85 0.76 10.27 -8.45
CA PRO A 85 -0.46 10.50 -9.24
C PRO A 85 -1.11 9.22 -9.77
N GLU A 86 -0.31 8.18 -10.06
CA GLU A 86 -0.76 6.88 -10.55
C GLU A 86 -1.57 6.06 -9.52
N LEU A 87 -1.47 6.41 -8.23
CA LEU A 87 -2.23 5.78 -7.17
C LEU A 87 -3.57 6.47 -6.89
N HIS A 88 -3.85 7.60 -7.53
CA HIS A 88 -5.11 8.29 -7.33
C HIS A 88 -6.31 7.46 -7.83
N GLY A 89 -7.27 7.20 -6.95
CA GLY A 89 -8.50 6.48 -7.25
C GLY A 89 -8.35 4.96 -7.35
N VAL A 90 -7.27 4.38 -6.81
CA VAL A 90 -7.12 2.92 -6.72
C VAL A 90 -8.22 2.30 -5.84
N ASP A 91 -8.62 1.07 -6.14
CA ASP A 91 -9.64 0.39 -5.34
C ASP A 91 -9.13 -0.05 -3.97
N ALA A 92 -7.87 -0.47 -3.86
CA ALA A 92 -7.29 -0.85 -2.57
C ALA A 92 -5.83 -0.45 -2.41
N ILE A 93 -5.44 -0.10 -1.18
CA ILE A 93 -4.05 -0.01 -0.74
C ILE A 93 -3.75 -1.07 0.31
N VAL A 94 -2.62 -1.77 0.15
CA VAL A 94 -2.14 -2.76 1.12
C VAL A 94 -0.80 -2.31 1.68
N LEU A 95 -0.77 -2.00 2.97
CA LEU A 95 0.42 -1.71 3.75
C LEU A 95 0.81 -2.96 4.55
N SER A 96 1.57 -3.85 3.91
CA SER A 96 1.98 -5.11 4.53
C SER A 96 3.29 -4.96 5.30
N GLU A 97 3.22 -4.89 6.64
CA GLU A 97 4.41 -4.75 7.51
C GLU A 97 5.23 -3.49 7.17
N VAL A 98 4.53 -2.35 7.03
CA VAL A 98 5.13 -1.06 6.66
C VAL A 98 5.22 -0.12 7.86
N ASN A 99 4.17 -0.11 8.70
CA ASN A 99 3.98 0.93 9.70
C ASN A 99 5.10 0.92 10.76
N GLU A 100 5.53 -0.25 11.20
CA GLU A 100 6.59 -0.43 12.20
C GLU A 100 7.97 0.09 11.74
N HIS A 101 8.15 0.37 10.45
CA HIS A 101 9.37 0.96 9.89
C HIS A 101 9.27 2.48 9.71
N LEU A 102 8.09 3.07 9.90
CA LEU A 102 7.90 4.51 9.83
C LEU A 102 8.35 5.13 11.15
N ASP A 103 9.07 6.25 11.05
CA ASP A 103 9.31 7.08 12.22
C ASP A 103 7.97 7.70 12.68
N PRO A 104 7.77 8.02 13.97
CA PRO A 104 6.48 8.54 14.45
C PRO A 104 5.92 9.73 13.64
N PRO A 105 6.72 10.72 13.22
CA PRO A 105 6.24 11.82 12.37
C PRO A 105 5.79 11.38 10.97
N ASP A 106 6.34 10.29 10.45
CA ASP A 106 5.98 9.73 9.14
C ASP A 106 4.64 9.00 9.24
N LEU A 107 4.39 8.31 10.35
CA LEU A 107 3.11 7.66 10.63
C LEU A 107 1.97 8.68 10.76
N GLU A 108 2.24 9.86 11.30
CA GLU A 108 1.28 10.97 11.39
C GLU A 108 0.90 11.53 10.01
N GLN A 109 1.80 11.46 9.02
CA GLN A 109 1.57 11.92 7.64
C GLN A 109 0.86 10.87 6.77
N LEU A 110 0.93 9.60 7.15
CA LEU A 110 0.34 8.48 6.41
C LEU A 110 -1.14 8.68 6.02
N PRO A 111 -2.04 9.18 6.91
CA PRO A 111 -3.43 9.40 6.51
C PRO A 111 -3.55 10.44 5.39
N GLU A 112 -2.77 11.52 5.39
CA GLU A 112 -2.80 12.48 4.28
C GLU A 112 -2.34 11.82 2.99
N ALA A 113 -1.25 11.04 3.03
CA ALA A 113 -0.74 10.36 1.85
C ALA A 113 -1.73 9.33 1.25
N LEU A 114 -2.33 8.51 2.10
CA LEU A 114 -3.31 7.51 1.66
C LEU A 114 -4.61 8.17 1.22
N PHE A 115 -5.16 9.05 2.06
CA PHE A 115 -6.53 9.49 1.91
C PHE A 115 -6.61 10.76 1.05
N ALA A 116 -5.74 11.74 1.25
CA ALA A 116 -5.79 12.95 0.44
C ALA A 116 -5.26 12.75 -0.98
N MET A 117 -4.17 12.01 -1.13
CA MET A 117 -3.48 11.88 -2.41
C MET A 117 -3.97 10.68 -3.22
N CYS A 118 -4.16 9.53 -2.59
CA CYS A 118 -4.52 8.30 -3.30
C CYS A 118 -6.03 8.04 -3.34
N ALA A 119 -6.80 8.49 -2.34
CA ALA A 119 -8.24 8.30 -2.24
C ALA A 119 -8.76 6.85 -2.50
N PRO A 120 -8.20 5.82 -1.82
CA PRO A 120 -8.57 4.44 -2.07
C PRO A 120 -9.95 4.08 -1.51
N LYS A 121 -10.59 3.05 -2.07
CA LYS A 121 -11.86 2.51 -1.51
C LYS A 121 -11.63 1.61 -0.31
N LEU A 122 -10.47 0.97 -0.22
CA LEU A 122 -10.08 0.04 0.83
C LEU A 122 -8.62 0.26 1.22
N VAL A 123 -8.31 0.24 2.51
CA VAL A 123 -6.93 0.17 3.02
C VAL A 123 -6.81 -1.07 3.91
N ILE A 124 -5.84 -1.92 3.61
CA ILE A 124 -5.48 -3.10 4.40
C ILE A 124 -4.12 -2.83 5.01
N VAL A 125 -3.98 -3.06 6.31
CA VAL A 125 -2.73 -2.84 7.06
C VAL A 125 -2.41 -4.10 7.83
N SER A 126 -1.15 -4.52 7.81
CA SER A 126 -0.61 -5.53 8.72
C SER A 126 0.64 -5.02 9.42
N THR A 127 0.91 -5.54 10.61
CA THR A 127 2.08 -5.23 11.42
C THR A 127 2.31 -6.36 12.43
N PRO A 128 3.54 -6.60 12.89
CA PRO A 128 3.82 -7.59 13.91
C PRO A 128 3.11 -7.31 15.24
N ASN A 129 2.57 -8.35 15.88
CA ASN A 129 2.06 -8.28 17.24
C ASN A 129 3.18 -8.62 18.25
N VAL A 130 3.62 -7.64 19.04
CA VAL A 130 4.68 -7.80 20.05
C VAL A 130 4.32 -8.80 21.14
N GLU A 131 3.04 -8.92 21.49
CA GLU A 131 2.56 -9.85 22.54
C GLU A 131 2.77 -11.31 22.13
N PHE A 132 2.85 -11.57 20.83
CA PHE A 132 3.11 -12.90 20.28
C PHE A 132 4.60 -13.28 20.32
N ASN A 133 5.50 -12.33 20.63
CA ASN A 133 6.96 -12.58 20.63
C ASN A 133 7.38 -13.62 21.69
N VAL A 134 6.58 -13.77 22.76
CA VAL A 134 6.82 -14.75 23.83
C VAL A 134 6.90 -16.20 23.34
N HIS A 135 6.33 -16.50 22.18
CA HIS A 135 6.31 -17.84 21.61
C HIS A 135 7.58 -18.19 20.82
N PHE A 136 8.51 -17.25 20.63
CA PHE A 136 9.75 -17.46 19.89
C PHE A 136 10.90 -17.72 20.87
N PRO A 137 11.53 -18.92 20.86
CA PRO A 137 12.51 -19.32 21.88
C PRO A 137 13.73 -18.41 21.99
N ASP A 138 14.12 -17.78 20.89
CA ASP A 138 15.33 -16.96 20.79
C ASP A 138 15.07 -15.48 21.11
N TRP A 139 13.82 -15.08 21.33
CA TRP A 139 13.46 -13.68 21.56
C TRP A 139 13.34 -13.38 23.05
N ARG A 140 14.17 -12.45 23.52
CA ARG A 140 14.09 -11.96 24.89
C ARG A 140 12.90 -11.01 25.03
N PRO A 141 12.20 -11.00 26.18
CA PRO A 141 11.17 -10.00 26.45
C PRO A 141 11.71 -8.58 26.24
N GLY A 142 10.98 -7.76 25.49
CA GLY A 142 11.37 -6.38 25.16
C GLY A 142 12.35 -6.23 23.98
N VAL A 143 12.67 -7.31 23.26
CA VAL A 143 13.43 -7.24 22.00
C VAL A 143 12.47 -7.28 20.82
N MET A 144 12.67 -6.34 19.88
CA MET A 144 11.96 -6.32 18.60
C MET A 144 12.42 -7.47 17.71
N ARG A 145 11.51 -8.02 16.91
CA ARG A 145 11.74 -9.09 15.92
C ARG A 145 12.77 -8.70 14.87
N ASP A 146 12.89 -7.41 14.60
CA ASP A 146 13.78 -6.86 13.59
C ASP A 146 14.49 -5.63 14.16
N ALA A 147 15.75 -5.45 13.77
CA ALA A 147 16.57 -4.32 14.18
C ALA A 147 16.17 -3.01 13.47
N ASP A 148 15.46 -3.09 12.34
CA ASP A 148 14.97 -1.92 11.61
C ASP A 148 13.58 -1.45 12.08
N HIS A 149 12.91 -2.19 12.96
CA HIS A 149 11.64 -1.74 13.54
C HIS A 149 11.88 -0.51 14.44
N ARG A 150 11.02 0.50 14.28
CA ARG A 150 10.95 1.66 15.17
C ARG A 150 10.13 1.37 16.42
N PHE A 151 9.16 0.48 16.29
CA PHE A 151 8.27 0.02 17.36
C PHE A 151 7.66 -1.34 16.97
N GLU A 152 7.09 -2.04 17.94
CA GLU A 152 6.17 -3.16 17.69
C GLU A 152 4.95 -2.97 18.57
N TRP A 153 3.77 -2.96 17.97
CA TRP A 153 2.54 -2.69 18.70
C TRP A 153 2.02 -3.94 19.40
N THR A 154 1.46 -3.71 20.57
CA THR A 154 0.43 -4.57 21.16
C THR A 154 -0.84 -4.53 20.31
N LEU A 155 -1.73 -5.50 20.50
CA LEU A 155 -3.02 -5.50 19.82
C LEU A 155 -3.82 -4.22 20.12
N ALA A 156 -3.79 -3.74 21.37
CA ALA A 156 -4.50 -2.54 21.78
C ALA A 156 -3.96 -1.26 21.12
N GLU A 157 -2.64 -1.13 21.00
CA GLU A 157 -2.02 0.01 20.31
C GLU A 157 -2.35 0.00 18.81
N PHE A 158 -2.33 -1.18 18.19
CA PHE A 158 -2.72 -1.33 16.79
C PHE A 158 -4.19 -0.97 16.56
N GLU A 159 -5.12 -1.45 17.40
CA GLU A 159 -6.55 -1.10 17.34
C GLU A 159 -6.77 0.41 17.50
N SER A 160 -6.08 1.03 18.46
CA SER A 160 -6.15 2.48 18.67
C SER A 160 -5.65 3.26 17.45
N CYS A 161 -4.54 2.82 16.85
CA CYS A 161 -3.98 3.40 15.64
C CYS A 161 -4.97 3.28 14.47
N CYS A 162 -5.49 2.08 14.19
CA CYS A 162 -6.47 1.87 13.12
C CYS A 162 -7.74 2.69 13.32
N THR A 163 -8.21 2.83 14.56
CA THR A 163 -9.38 3.65 14.90
C THR A 163 -9.11 5.13 14.60
N MET A 164 -7.95 5.66 15.00
CA MET A 164 -7.55 7.03 14.70
C MET A 164 -7.45 7.27 13.18
N GLN A 165 -6.79 6.36 12.46
CA GLN A 165 -6.65 6.43 11.00
C GLN A 165 -8.02 6.42 10.30
N ALA A 166 -8.95 5.58 10.75
CA ALA A 166 -10.31 5.54 10.20
C ALA A 166 -11.12 6.82 10.49
N MET A 167 -10.93 7.43 11.67
CA MET A 167 -11.54 8.72 11.98
C MET A 167 -11.01 9.84 11.08
N LEU A 168 -9.70 9.86 10.82
CA LEU A 168 -9.07 10.83 9.90
C LEU A 168 -9.55 10.63 8.45
N ALA A 169 -9.62 9.38 7.98
CA ALA A 169 -10.19 9.04 6.68
C ALA A 169 -11.62 9.55 6.54
N LYS A 170 -12.46 9.29 7.55
CA LYS A 170 -13.85 9.75 7.57
C LYS A 170 -13.94 11.28 7.56
N ALA A 171 -13.14 11.97 8.38
CA ALA A 171 -13.13 13.42 8.42
C ALA A 171 -12.78 14.03 7.06
N PHE A 172 -11.83 13.42 6.33
CA PHE A 172 -11.51 13.85 4.98
C PHE A 172 -12.69 13.62 4.01
N TRP A 173 -13.35 12.45 4.05
CA TRP A 173 -14.40 12.08 3.09
C TRP A 173 -15.69 12.86 3.32
N ASP A 174 -15.96 13.21 4.58
CA ASP A 174 -17.11 14.01 4.97
C ASP A 174 -16.89 15.51 4.68
N THR A 175 -15.64 15.95 4.45
CA THR A 175 -15.35 17.34 4.08
C THR A 175 -15.67 17.52 2.60
N PRO A 176 -16.59 18.44 2.22
CA PRO A 176 -16.86 18.71 0.82
C PRO A 176 -15.56 19.15 0.13
N PRO A 177 -15.26 18.66 -1.09
CA PRO A 177 -14.04 19.06 -1.77
C PRO A 177 -14.02 20.59 -1.86
N THR A 178 -13.02 21.21 -1.24
CA THR A 178 -12.72 22.61 -1.53
C THR A 178 -12.44 22.71 -3.02
N PRO A 179 -13.06 23.65 -3.76
CA PRO A 179 -12.76 23.83 -5.17
C PRO A 179 -11.25 24.00 -5.32
N ARG A 180 -10.59 23.04 -5.97
CA ARG A 180 -9.15 23.17 -6.22
C ARG A 180 -9.01 24.27 -7.26
N HIS A 181 -8.04 25.16 -7.05
CA HIS A 181 -7.81 26.31 -7.92
C HIS A 181 -7.48 25.81 -9.34
N GLY A 182 -8.49 25.71 -10.21
CA GLY A 182 -8.40 25.07 -11.53
C GLY A 182 -9.72 24.51 -12.08
N ASP A 183 -10.70 24.17 -11.23
CA ASP A 183 -12.00 23.60 -11.67
C ASP A 183 -13.05 24.68 -12.01
N TRP A 184 -12.72 25.63 -12.90
CA TRP A 184 -13.69 26.63 -13.40
C TRP A 184 -14.27 26.32 -14.80
N ASP A 185 -13.77 25.29 -15.48
CA ASP A 185 -14.22 24.98 -16.83
C ASP A 185 -14.91 23.61 -16.85
N ASN A 186 -16.23 23.60 -16.61
CA ASN A 186 -17.18 22.65 -17.22
C ASN A 186 -18.67 22.93 -16.94
N ASP A 187 -19.05 24.13 -16.47
CA ASP A 187 -20.45 24.57 -16.56
C ASP A 187 -20.72 25.16 -17.96
N VAL A 188 -20.83 24.29 -18.96
CA VAL A 188 -21.46 24.62 -20.25
C VAL A 188 -22.59 23.63 -20.54
N GLU A 189 -23.74 23.85 -19.93
CA GLU A 189 -25.08 23.57 -20.49
C GLU A 189 -25.99 24.67 -19.91
N GLY A 190 -26.50 25.64 -20.66
CA GLY A 190 -27.34 25.52 -21.84
C GLY A 190 -28.64 26.27 -21.53
N ASP A 191 -28.75 27.53 -21.92
CA ASP A 191 -30.06 28.20 -21.97
C ASP A 191 -30.26 28.81 -23.37
N ALA A 192 -31.04 28.07 -24.15
CA ALA A 192 -31.69 28.56 -25.34
C ALA A 192 -32.94 29.34 -24.92
N GLY A 193 -32.91 30.67 -25.04
CA GLY A 193 -34.15 31.43 -24.83
C GLY A 193 -34.05 32.94 -24.77
N ARG A 194 -33.87 33.61 -25.92
CA ARG A 194 -34.73 34.70 -26.45
C ARG A 194 -34.11 35.38 -27.67
#